data_AF-A0AAD6E5P0-F1
#
_entry.id   AF-A0AAD6E5P0-F1
#
_cell.length_a   1.000
_cell.length_b   1.000
_cell.length_c   1.000
_cell.angle_alpha   90.00
_cell.angle_beta   90.00
_cell.angle_gamma   90.00
#
_symmetry.space_group_name_H-M   'P 1'
#
loop_
_entity.id
_entity.type
_entity.pdbx_description
1 polymer ?
#
loop_
_entity_poly.entity_id
_entity_poly.type
_entity_poly.pdbx_seq_one_letter_code
_entity_poly.pdbx_strand_id
1 'polypeptide(L)'
;MSFAIRLLTTLFLVNLTMAFPFMKRGIQWSFDLYPSTQCDGEGDIHHGMGSTGCRADLNSMASAYRLNTIAPGCQVEFFENTMCEQSEISGMIVDLSTGAETCQAPSTKRYGSYQVTCDQGHELKI
;
A
#
# COMPACT_ATOMS: atom_id res chain seq x y z
N MET A 1 11.31 -39.02 59.95
CA MET A 1 12.05 -37.92 59.31
C MET A 1 12.18 -38.20 57.83
N SER A 2 11.93 -37.17 57.02
CA SER A 2 12.18 -36.99 55.59
C SER A 2 11.34 -37.76 54.55
N PHE A 3 10.36 -37.00 54.03
CA PHE A 3 9.77 -37.07 52.70
C PHE A 3 10.82 -36.79 51.61
N ALA A 4 10.70 -37.48 50.47
CA ALA A 4 11.19 -36.96 49.19
C ALA A 4 10.40 -37.58 48.03
N ILE A 5 9.33 -36.90 47.63
CA ILE A 5 8.65 -37.09 46.35
C ILE A 5 9.60 -36.56 45.26
N ARG A 6 9.94 -37.38 44.25
CA ARG A 6 10.58 -36.90 43.03
C ARG A 6 9.66 -37.10 41.84
N LEU A 7 8.99 -36.00 41.49
CA LEU A 7 8.29 -35.75 40.24
C LEU A 7 9.34 -35.54 39.14
N LEU A 8 9.27 -36.26 38.01
CA LEU A 8 10.03 -35.97 36.77
C LEU A 8 9.17 -36.43 35.57
N THR A 9 8.19 -35.63 35.19
CA THR A 9 8.18 -34.78 33.97
C THR A 9 8.31 -35.58 32.66
N THR A 10 7.15 -35.93 32.09
CA THR A 10 7.01 -36.39 30.71
C THR A 10 7.31 -35.24 29.74
N LEU A 11 8.43 -35.33 29.02
CA LEU A 11 8.78 -34.44 27.91
C LEU A 11 7.87 -34.72 26.72
N PHE A 12 6.80 -33.93 26.56
CA PHE A 12 6.06 -33.82 25.30
C PHE A 12 6.91 -32.99 24.32
N LEU A 13 7.61 -33.66 23.40
CA LEU A 13 8.22 -33.01 22.25
C LEU A 13 7.12 -32.73 21.22
N VAL A 14 6.49 -31.57 21.34
CA VAL A 14 5.60 -31.04 20.29
C VAL A 14 6.50 -30.53 19.17
N ASN A 15 6.65 -31.32 18.10
CA ASN A 15 7.25 -30.87 16.85
C ASN A 15 6.33 -29.82 16.23
N LEU A 16 6.49 -28.56 16.63
CA LEU A 16 5.95 -27.41 15.92
C LEU A 16 6.75 -27.25 14.62
N THR A 17 6.33 -27.95 13.58
CA THR A 17 6.65 -27.54 12.21
C THR A 17 5.95 -26.20 11.98
N MET A 18 6.63 -25.11 12.33
CA MET A 18 6.31 -23.78 11.84
C MET A 18 6.51 -23.83 10.33
N ALA A 19 5.49 -24.29 9.60
CA ALA A 19 5.35 -23.96 8.20
C ALA A 19 5.16 -22.45 8.19
N PHE A 20 6.26 -21.71 8.05
CA PHE A 20 6.20 -20.30 7.71
C PHE A 20 5.35 -20.26 6.44
N PRO A 21 4.13 -19.67 6.46
CA PRO A 21 3.44 -19.45 5.22
C PRO A 21 4.43 -18.65 4.38
N PHE A 22 4.79 -19.18 3.21
CA PHE A 22 5.45 -18.40 2.18
C PHE A 22 4.55 -17.17 2.00
N MET A 23 4.91 -16.07 2.66
CA MET A 23 4.25 -14.79 2.48
C MET A 23 4.46 -14.52 1.00
N LYS A 24 3.41 -14.75 0.19
CA LYS A 24 3.34 -14.23 -1.16
C LYS A 24 3.80 -12.79 -1.00
N ARG A 25 4.93 -12.41 -1.62
CA ARG A 25 5.37 -11.02 -1.65
C ARG A 25 4.15 -10.24 -2.14
N GLY A 26 3.48 -9.54 -1.23
CA GLY A 26 2.19 -8.93 -1.52
C GLY A 26 2.37 -7.95 -2.66
N ILE A 27 1.33 -7.79 -3.48
CA ILE A 27 1.31 -6.72 -4.47
C ILE A 27 1.27 -5.40 -3.67
N GLN A 28 2.43 -4.77 -3.51
CA GLN A 28 2.64 -3.63 -2.62
C GLN A 28 2.64 -2.32 -3.38
N TRP A 29 2.17 -1.26 -2.74
CA TRP A 29 2.24 0.09 -3.26
C TRP A 29 2.47 1.09 -2.13
N SER A 30 3.12 2.20 -2.46
CA SER A 30 3.39 3.34 -1.60
C SER A 30 3.69 4.59 -2.42
N PHE A 31 3.17 5.72 -1.98
CA PHE A 31 3.39 7.03 -2.57
C PHE A 31 3.12 8.10 -1.51
N ASP A 32 3.69 9.28 -1.74
CA ASP A 32 3.54 10.42 -0.84
C ASP A 32 2.74 11.51 -1.54
N LEU A 33 1.84 12.15 -0.81
CA LEU A 33 1.01 13.26 -1.28
C LEU A 33 1.50 14.58 -0.69
N TYR A 34 1.54 15.62 -1.52
CA TYR A 34 2.06 16.93 -1.12
C TYR A 34 1.04 18.03 -1.38
N PRO A 35 0.92 19.03 -0.48
CA PRO A 35 0.05 20.18 -0.69
C PRO A 35 0.60 21.16 -1.72
N SER A 36 1.92 21.16 -1.96
CA SER A 36 2.63 22.00 -2.94
C SER A 36 2.93 21.23 -4.22
N THR A 37 2.84 21.91 -5.37
CA THR A 37 3.18 21.34 -6.69
C THR A 37 4.67 21.04 -6.87
N GLN A 38 5.53 21.55 -5.97
CA GLN A 38 6.97 21.31 -5.96
C GLN A 38 7.38 20.14 -5.06
N CYS A 39 6.42 19.51 -4.37
CA CYS A 39 6.67 18.50 -3.33
C CYS A 39 7.65 18.99 -2.24
N ASP A 40 7.53 20.26 -1.89
CA ASP A 40 8.28 20.87 -0.79
C ASP A 40 7.58 20.60 0.54
N GLY A 41 8.37 20.31 1.57
CA GLY A 41 7.88 20.06 2.92
C GLY A 41 7.56 18.60 3.20
N GLU A 42 6.83 18.36 4.28
CA GLU A 42 6.40 17.03 4.70
C GLU A 42 5.21 16.57 3.85
N GLY A 43 5.33 15.38 3.26
CA GLY A 43 4.27 14.74 2.49
C GLY A 43 3.50 13.72 3.34
N ASP A 44 2.23 13.54 3.02
CA ASP A 44 1.39 12.52 3.63
C ASP A 44 1.68 11.16 2.98
N ILE A 45 2.21 10.23 3.78
CA ILE A 45 2.66 8.91 3.31
C ILE A 45 1.47 7.96 3.22
N HIS A 46 1.27 7.36 2.04
CA HIS A 46 0.26 6.34 1.81
C HIS A 46 0.91 5.05 1.33
N HIS A 47 0.48 3.92 1.89
CA HIS A 47 0.98 2.61 1.50
C HIS A 47 -0.05 1.51 1.77
N GLY A 48 0.09 0.39 1.07
CA GLY A 48 -0.78 -0.75 1.25
C GLY A 48 -0.41 -1.95 0.39
N MET A 49 -1.31 -2.93 0.41
CA MET A 49 -1.21 -4.16 -0.37
C MET A 49 -2.52 -4.46 -1.08
N GLY A 50 -2.43 -4.86 -2.35
CA GLY A 50 -3.58 -5.15 -3.21
C GLY A 50 -4.44 -3.91 -3.50
N SER A 51 -5.62 -4.16 -4.06
CA SER A 51 -6.59 -3.10 -4.36
C SER A 51 -7.19 -2.51 -3.08
N THR A 52 -7.60 -1.25 -3.15
CA THR A 52 -8.36 -0.57 -2.11
C THR A 52 -9.76 -0.22 -2.60
N GLY A 53 -10.67 0.03 -1.67
CA GLY A 53 -11.82 0.89 -1.94
C GLY A 53 -11.39 2.36 -2.01
N CYS A 54 -12.38 3.26 -2.11
CA CYS A 54 -12.11 4.70 -2.08
C CYS A 54 -11.45 5.12 -0.77
N ARG A 55 -10.33 5.83 -0.87
CA ARG A 55 -9.69 6.53 0.25
C ARG A 55 -10.13 7.99 0.19
N ALA A 56 -11.24 8.24 0.86
CA ALA A 56 -11.93 9.52 0.96
C ALA A 56 -11.21 10.53 1.85
N ASP A 57 -11.62 11.80 1.72
CA ASP A 57 -11.30 12.89 2.63
C ASP A 57 -9.80 13.06 2.92
N LEU A 58 -9.01 13.20 1.85
CA LEU A 58 -7.62 13.61 1.98
C LEU A 58 -7.58 15.01 2.62
N ASN A 59 -7.23 15.05 3.91
CA ASN A 59 -7.19 16.27 4.73
C ASN A 59 -6.32 17.37 4.09
N SER A 60 -5.26 16.96 3.39
CA SER A 60 -4.51 17.80 2.47
C SER A 60 -5.06 17.55 1.07
N MET A 61 -5.81 18.50 0.52
CA MET A 61 -6.14 18.49 -0.91
C MET A 61 -4.81 18.52 -1.69
N ALA A 62 -4.29 17.35 -2.05
CA ALA A 62 -2.93 17.19 -2.51
C ALA A 62 -2.78 17.79 -3.91
N SER A 63 -1.74 18.61 -4.13
CA SER A 63 -1.47 19.24 -5.43
C SER A 63 -0.38 18.49 -6.22
N ALA A 64 0.35 17.58 -5.58
CA ALA A 64 1.37 16.75 -6.20
C ALA A 64 1.55 15.44 -5.46
N TYR A 65 2.28 14.51 -6.09
CA TYR A 65 2.64 13.23 -5.49
C TYR A 65 4.07 12.80 -5.87
N ARG A 66 4.64 11.90 -5.06
CA ARG A 66 5.83 11.12 -5.41
C ARG A 66 5.51 9.64 -5.30
N LEU A 67 5.80 8.90 -6.37
CA LEU A 67 5.63 7.46 -6.35
C LEU A 67 6.88 6.80 -5.78
N ASN A 68 6.72 5.98 -4.74
CA ASN A 68 7.83 5.29 -4.10
C ASN A 68 7.91 3.84 -4.59
N THR A 69 6.80 3.11 -4.54
CA THR A 69 6.71 1.73 -5.01
C THR A 69 5.30 1.52 -5.52
N ILE A 70 5.13 0.98 -6.71
CA ILE A 70 3.84 0.56 -7.27
C ILE A 70 4.13 -0.77 -7.92
N ALA A 71 3.61 -1.85 -7.35
CA ALA A 71 3.82 -3.17 -7.91
C ALA A 71 3.25 -3.24 -9.34
N PRO A 72 3.89 -4.00 -10.25
CA PRO A 72 3.36 -4.21 -11.59
C PRO A 72 1.92 -4.74 -11.55
N GLY A 73 1.06 -4.17 -12.39
CA GLY A 73 -0.37 -4.47 -12.40
C GLY A 73 -1.20 -3.69 -11.38
N CYS A 74 -0.60 -2.80 -10.58
CA CYS A 74 -1.32 -1.79 -9.81
C CYS A 74 -1.40 -0.46 -10.55
N GLN A 75 -2.54 0.18 -10.37
CA GLN A 75 -2.84 1.52 -10.85
C GLN A 75 -3.38 2.36 -9.69
N VAL A 76 -2.93 3.61 -9.60
CA VAL A 76 -3.45 4.59 -8.64
C VAL A 76 -4.28 5.62 -9.41
N GLU A 77 -5.50 5.84 -8.98
CA GLU A 77 -6.41 6.84 -9.53
C GLU A 77 -6.62 7.95 -8.50
N PHE A 78 -6.45 9.20 -8.93
CA PHE A 78 -6.65 10.39 -8.11
C PHE A 78 -7.87 11.17 -8.58
N PHE A 79 -8.68 11.63 -7.62
CA PHE A 79 -9.95 12.29 -7.87
C PHE A 79 -9.97 13.67 -7.22
N GLU A 80 -10.65 14.65 -7.85
CA GLU A 80 -10.77 16.00 -7.29
C GLU A 80 -11.72 16.04 -6.09
N ASN A 81 -12.76 15.20 -6.11
CA ASN A 81 -13.69 15.07 -5.00
C ASN A 81 -13.14 14.18 -3.88
N THR A 82 -13.90 14.13 -2.78
CA THR A 82 -13.57 13.34 -1.61
C THR A 82 -14.18 11.93 -1.62
N MET A 83 -14.85 11.51 -2.70
CA MET A 83 -15.64 10.27 -2.74
C MET A 83 -15.30 9.33 -3.91
N CYS A 84 -14.16 9.51 -4.57
CA CYS A 84 -13.71 8.74 -5.74
C CYS A 84 -14.76 8.63 -6.86
N GLU A 85 -15.55 9.70 -7.07
CA GLU A 85 -16.55 9.68 -8.14
C GLU A 85 -15.87 9.79 -9.51
N GLN A 86 -16.11 8.81 -10.38
CA GLN A 86 -15.43 8.67 -11.67
C GLN A 86 -15.65 9.85 -12.63
N SER A 87 -16.73 10.62 -12.45
CA SER A 87 -16.99 11.83 -13.23
C SER A 87 -15.94 12.93 -13.04
N GLU A 88 -15.09 12.83 -12.01
CA GLU A 88 -14.08 13.84 -11.67
C GLU A 88 -12.70 13.21 -11.40
N ILE A 89 -12.34 12.20 -12.19
CA ILE A 89 -10.96 11.68 -12.22
C ILE A 89 -10.04 12.80 -12.71
N SER A 90 -9.08 13.15 -11.87
CA SER A 90 -8.11 14.22 -12.16
C SER A 90 -6.81 13.66 -12.73
N GLY A 91 -6.53 12.38 -12.51
CA GLY A 91 -5.39 11.70 -13.07
C GLY A 91 -5.40 10.20 -12.80
N MET A 92 -4.79 9.45 -13.71
CA MET A 92 -4.61 8.01 -13.63
C MET A 92 -3.11 7.70 -13.75
N ILE A 93 -2.59 6.90 -12.84
CA ILE A 93 -1.17 6.53 -12.79
C ILE A 93 -1.08 5.03 -12.96
N VAL A 94 -0.63 4.63 -14.13
CA VAL A 94 -0.63 3.23 -14.57
C VAL A 94 0.71 2.55 -14.34
N ASP A 95 1.80 3.31 -14.15
CA ASP A 95 3.13 2.73 -14.08
C ASP A 95 4.16 3.69 -13.46
N LEU A 96 5.14 3.11 -12.77
CA LEU A 96 6.35 3.76 -12.24
C LEU A 96 7.43 4.01 -13.31
N SER A 97 7.22 3.57 -14.55
CA SER A 97 8.19 3.75 -15.65
C SER A 97 8.56 5.22 -15.92
N THR A 98 7.81 6.19 -15.39
CA THR A 98 8.10 7.62 -15.44
C THR A 98 8.94 8.18 -14.29
N GLY A 99 9.50 7.32 -13.43
CA GLY A 99 10.51 7.71 -12.45
C GLY A 99 9.99 7.72 -11.02
N ALA A 100 10.22 6.61 -10.32
CA ALA A 100 10.14 6.58 -8.86
C ALA A 100 10.88 7.78 -8.27
N GLU A 101 10.33 8.39 -7.22
CA GLU A 101 10.91 9.52 -6.46
C GLU A 101 10.87 10.90 -7.15
N THR A 102 10.38 11.03 -8.39
CA THR A 102 10.21 12.36 -9.01
C THR A 102 8.89 13.00 -8.59
N CYS A 103 8.91 14.30 -8.24
CA CYS A 103 7.70 15.05 -7.95
C CYS A 103 6.82 15.19 -9.20
N GLN A 104 5.58 14.74 -9.11
CA GLN A 104 4.61 14.81 -10.20
C GLN A 104 3.44 15.73 -9.80
N ALA A 105 3.21 16.75 -10.62
CA ALA A 105 2.06 17.65 -10.53
C ALA A 105 1.41 17.76 -11.92
N PRO A 106 0.78 16.68 -12.42
CA PRO A 106 0.30 16.63 -13.80
C PRO A 106 -0.91 17.53 -14.06
N SER A 107 -1.54 18.03 -12.99
CA SER A 107 -2.72 18.88 -13.04
C SER A 107 -2.55 20.09 -12.13
N THR A 108 -3.24 21.19 -12.43
CA THR A 108 -3.40 22.34 -11.52
C THR A 108 -4.43 22.08 -10.43
N LYS A 109 -5.09 20.92 -10.50
CA LYS A 109 -6.16 20.48 -9.63
C LYS A 109 -5.61 19.81 -8.39
N ARG A 110 -6.44 19.76 -7.34
CA ARG A 110 -6.09 19.11 -6.09
C ARG A 110 -6.87 17.82 -5.94
N TYR A 111 -6.23 16.82 -5.37
CA TYR A 111 -6.80 15.50 -5.15
C TYR A 111 -7.43 15.43 -3.76
N GLY A 112 -8.72 15.15 -3.70
CA GLY A 112 -9.48 14.97 -2.46
C GLY A 112 -9.65 13.50 -2.05
N SER A 113 -9.41 12.56 -2.98
CA SER A 113 -9.46 11.13 -2.72
C SER A 113 -8.64 10.33 -3.74
N TYR A 114 -8.38 9.06 -3.41
CA TYR A 114 -7.72 8.13 -4.33
C TYR A 114 -8.25 6.70 -4.21
N GLN A 115 -7.99 5.90 -5.23
CA GLN A 115 -8.20 4.46 -5.21
C GLN A 115 -7.00 3.75 -5.83
N VAL A 116 -6.64 2.58 -5.30
CA VAL A 116 -5.65 1.71 -5.92
C VAL A 116 -6.35 0.46 -6.44
N THR A 117 -6.14 0.14 -7.71
CA THR A 117 -6.65 -1.09 -8.32
C THR A 117 -5.47 -1.91 -8.76
N CYS A 118 -5.35 -3.13 -8.25
CA CYS A 118 -4.32 -4.06 -8.65
C CYS A 118 -4.93 -5.30 -9.29
N ASP A 119 -4.45 -5.63 -10.47
CA ASP A 119 -4.70 -6.92 -11.07
C ASP A 119 -3.97 -7.97 -10.24
N GLN A 120 -4.68 -9.00 -9.79
CA GLN A 120 -4.02 -10.20 -9.28
C GLN A 120 -3.29 -10.80 -10.47
N GLY A 121 -1.99 -10.50 -10.58
CA GLY A 121 -1.15 -10.94 -11.69
C GLY A 121 -1.50 -12.38 -12.06
N HIS A 122 -1.85 -12.57 -13.34
CA HIS A 122 -2.13 -13.88 -13.90
C HIS A 122 -1.11 -14.88 -13.36
N GLU A 123 -1.62 -15.86 -12.62
CA GLU A 123 -0.87 -17.05 -12.23
C GLU A 123 -0.40 -17.69 -13.54
N LEU A 124 0.84 -17.41 -13.96
CA LEU A 124 1.51 -18.16 -15.01
C LEU A 124 1.61 -19.59 -14.49
N LYS A 125 0.61 -20.41 -14.85
CA LYS A 125 0.69 -21.86 -14.80
C LYS A 125 1.87 -22.26 -15.69
N ILE A 126 2.98 -22.61 -15.05
CA ILE A 126 4.09 -23.37 -15.64
C ILE A 126 3.61 -24.81 -15.80
#